data_AF-A0A8S9ZGV6-F1
#
_entry.id   AF-A0A8S9ZGV6-F1
#
_cell.length_a   1.000
_cell.length_b   1.000
_cell.length_c   1.000
_cell.angle_alpha   90.00
_cell.angle_beta   90.00
_cell.angle_gamma   90.00
#
_symmetry.space_group_name_H-M   'P 1'
#
loop_
_entity.id
_entity.type
_entity.pdbx_description
1 polymer ?
#
loop_
_entity_poly.entity_id
_entity_poly.type
_entity_poly.pdbx_seq_one_letter_code
_entity_poly.pdbx_strand_id
1 'polypeptide(L)' 'MRKNGISSPDPRVVRLFSLATQKFISDICLDAMQQARIKGLGQVNKGTRTAKYCLTNELLLPVLEEYGIKLDKPPYYT' A
#
# COMPACT_ATOMS: atom_id res chain seq x y z
N MET A 1 1.53 15.67 13.12
CA MET A 1 2.22 16.98 12.91
C MET A 1 3.19 17.32 14.04
N ARG A 2 2.79 17.25 15.32
CA ARG A 2 3.69 17.56 16.47
C ARG A 2 5.02 16.80 16.49
N LYS A 3 5.03 15.51 16.15
CA LYS A 3 6.26 14.69 16.02
C LYS A 3 7.27 15.28 15.03
N ASN A 4 6.81 16.02 14.03
CA ASN A 4 7.64 16.65 12.99
C ASN A 4 7.80 18.15 13.23
N GLY A 5 7.54 18.65 14.45
CA GLY A 5 7.71 20.07 14.81
C GLY A 5 6.65 21.03 14.27
N ILE A 6 5.59 20.52 13.62
CA ILE A 6 4.54 21.37 13.02
C ILE A 6 3.38 21.55 14.00
N SER A 7 3.08 22.80 14.34
CA SER A 7 1.85 23.22 15.01
C SER A 7 1.01 24.05 14.03
N SER A 8 0.02 23.43 13.38
CA SER A 8 -0.91 24.13 12.50
C SER A 8 -2.22 24.38 13.27
N PRO A 9 -2.64 25.64 13.45
CA PRO A 9 -3.91 25.95 14.12
C PRO A 9 -5.12 25.69 13.21
N ASP A 10 -4.92 25.60 11.88
CA ASP A 10 -6.00 25.37 10.92
C ASP A 10 -6.26 23.86 10.72
N PRO A 11 -7.44 23.34 11.12
CA PRO A 11 -7.78 21.92 10.94
C PRO A 11 -7.85 21.50 9.47
N ARG A 12 -8.04 22.43 8.52
CA ARG A 12 -8.10 22.12 7.08
C ARG A 12 -6.74 21.69 6.54
N VAL A 13 -5.65 22.27 7.04
CA VAL A 13 -4.29 21.87 6.67
C VAL A 13 -4.03 20.45 7.12
N VAL A 14 -4.40 20.10 8.35
CA VAL A 14 -4.26 18.73 8.87
C VAL A 14 -5.04 17.74 7.99
N ARG A 15 -6.29 18.06 7.65
CA ARG A 15 -7.13 17.23 6.77
C ARG A 15 -6.53 17.07 5.37
N LEU A 16 -5.95 18.13 4.80
CA LEU A 16 -5.29 18.06 3.50
C LEU A 16 -4.13 17.07 3.51
N PHE A 17 -3.25 17.15 4.51
CA PHE A 17 -2.16 16.16 4.65
C PHE A 17 -2.70 14.74 4.85
N SER A 18 -3.76 14.57 5.66
CA SER A 18 -4.39 13.26 5.83
C SER A 18 -4.92 12.69 4.51
N LEU A 19 -5.61 13.49 3.70
CA LEU A 19 -6.11 13.07 2.38
C LEU A 19 -4.97 12.76 1.41
N ALA A 20 -3.92 13.57 1.40
CA ALA A 20 -2.75 13.33 0.56
C ALA A 20 -2.06 12.00 0.92
N THR A 21 -1.85 11.73 2.22
CA THR A 21 -1.29 10.44 2.68
C THR A 21 -2.23 9.27 2.38
N GLN A 22 -3.54 9.46 2.56
CA GLN A 22 -4.53 8.42 2.23
C GLN A 22 -4.49 8.08 0.74
N LYS A 23 -4.42 9.09 -0.14
CA LYS A 23 -4.30 8.88 -1.59
C LYS A 23 -3.01 8.12 -1.92
N PHE A 24 -1.87 8.57 -1.38
CA PHE A 24 -0.58 7.94 -1.62
C PHE A 24 -0.57 6.45 -1.25
N ILE A 25 -1.09 6.09 -0.08
CA ILE A 25 -1.20 4.68 0.34
C ILE A 25 -2.20 3.92 -0.55
N SER A 26 -3.30 4.56 -0.92
CA SER A 26 -4.31 3.95 -1.80
C SER A 26 -3.74 3.62 -3.17
N ASP A 27 -2.95 4.52 -3.77
CA ASP A 27 -2.32 4.30 -5.07
C ASP A 27 -1.39 3.07 -5.02
N ILE A 28 -0.51 2.98 -4.02
CA ILE A 28 0.39 1.81 -3.83
C ILE A 28 -0.40 0.50 -3.69
N CYS A 29 -1.48 0.51 -2.90
CA CYS A 29 -2.32 -0.68 -2.71
C CYS A 29 -3.04 -1.09 -4.00
N LEU A 30 -3.48 -0.14 -4.81
CA LEU A 30 -4.15 -0.40 -6.08
C LEU A 30 -3.17 -1.00 -7.11
N ASP A 31 -1.95 -0.48 -7.18
CA ASP A 31 -0.90 -1.01 -8.04
C ASP A 31 -0.53 -2.45 -7.64
N ALA A 32 -0.37 -2.72 -6.34
CA ALA A 32 -0.12 -4.06 -5.83
C ALA A 32 -1.30 -5.02 -6.14
N MET A 33 -2.54 -4.55 -6.03
CA MET A 33 -3.72 -5.34 -6.38
C MET A 33 -3.79 -5.63 -7.88
N GLN A 34 -3.43 -4.67 -8.73
CA GLN A 34 -3.35 -4.85 -10.17
C GLN A 34 -2.31 -5.92 -10.53
N GLN A 35 -1.13 -5.87 -9.93
CA GLN A 35 -0.12 -6.92 -10.11
C GLN A 35 -0.64 -8.29 -9.66
N ALA A 36 -1.34 -8.37 -8.51
CA ALA A 36 -1.94 -9.62 -8.03
C ALA A 36 -2.98 -10.18 -9.01
N ARG A 37 -3.76 -9.31 -9.64
CA ARG A 37 -4.76 -9.68 -10.65
C ARG A 37 -4.11 -10.21 -11.92
N ILE A 38 -3.06 -9.55 -12.42
CA ILE A 38 -2.30 -9.98 -13.61
C ILE A 38 -1.65 -11.35 -13.36
N LYS A 39 -1.14 -11.58 -12.14
CA LYS A 39 -0.56 -12.86 -11.72
C LYS A 39 -1.60 -13.95 -11.39
N GLY A 40 -2.89 -13.64 -11.45
CA GLY A 40 -3.96 -14.61 -11.19
C GLY A 40 -4.05 -15.08 -9.74
N LEU A 41 -3.55 -14.31 -8.76
CA LEU A 41 -3.46 -14.70 -7.35
C LEU A 41 -4.79 -14.57 -6.57
N GLY A 42 -5.88 -14.21 -7.24
CA GLY A 42 -7.19 -14.05 -6.63
C GLY A 42 -7.81 -15.40 -6.27
N GLN A 43 -8.08 -15.63 -4.99
CA GLN A 43 -8.81 -16.81 -4.54
C GLN A 43 -10.31 -16.61 -4.78
N VAL A 44 -10.87 -17.42 -5.67
CA VAL A 44 -12.33 -17.45 -5.93
C VAL A 44 -12.91 -18.67 -5.24
N ASN A 45 -13.66 -18.45 -4.16
CA ASN A 45 -14.40 -19.52 -3.51
C ASN A 45 -15.71 -19.78 -4.25
N LYS A 46 -16.04 -21.06 -4.47
CA LYS A 46 -17.35 -21.48 -5.02
C LYS A 46 -18.46 -20.96 -4.11
N GLY A 47 -19.16 -19.90 -4.53
CA GLY A 47 -20.28 -19.30 -3.80
C GLY A 47 -20.15 -17.78 -3.55
N THR A 48 -18.96 -17.20 -3.67
CA THR A 48 -18.76 -15.75 -3.53
C THR A 48 -18.34 -15.12 -4.85
N ARG A 49 -19.07 -14.07 -5.29
CA ARG A 49 -18.81 -13.33 -6.54
C ARG A 49 -17.52 -12.50 -6.53
N THR A 50 -16.81 -12.44 -5.40
CA THR A 50 -15.65 -11.57 -5.18
C THR A 50 -14.39 -12.39 -4.94
N ALA A 51 -13.34 -12.15 -5.73
CA ALA A 51 -12.02 -12.70 -5.49
C ALA A 51 -11.39 -12.07 -4.24
N LYS A 52 -10.78 -12.89 -3.38
CA LYS A 52 -9.98 -12.42 -2.23
C LYS A 52 -8.51 -12.36 -2.64
N TYR A 53 -7.84 -11.27 -2.27
CA TYR A 53 -6.41 -11.07 -2.49
C TYR A 53 -5.69 -10.97 -1.15
N CYS A 54 -4.48 -11.52 -1.09
CA CYS A 54 -3.57 -11.36 0.03
C CYS A 54 -2.39 -10.49 -0.41
N LEU A 55 -2.06 -9.46 0.37
CA LEU A 55 -0.89 -8.64 0.11
C LEU A 55 0.36 -9.37 0.60
N THR A 56 1.31 -9.65 -0.29
CA THR A 56 2.56 -10.36 0.01
C THR A 56 3.77 -9.50 -0.35
N ASN A 57 4.94 -9.78 0.24
CA ASN A 57 6.18 -9.06 -0.09
C ASN A 57 6.57 -9.24 -1.57
N GLU A 58 6.30 -10.39 -2.16
CA GLU A 58 6.56 -10.66 -3.58
C GLU A 58 5.75 -9.78 -4.53
N LEU A 59 4.62 -9.24 -4.06
CA LEU A 59 3.79 -8.27 -4.78
C LEU A 59 4.18 -6.84 -4.42
N LEU A 60 4.42 -6.57 -3.13
CA LEU A 60 4.63 -5.22 -2.64
C LEU A 60 6.03 -4.68 -2.98
N LEU A 61 7.07 -5.51 -2.90
CA LEU A 61 8.46 -5.10 -3.16
C LEU A 61 8.68 -4.44 -4.53
N PRO A 62 8.26 -5.06 -5.66
CA PRO A 62 8.45 -4.43 -6.97
C PRO A 62 7.66 -3.13 -7.10
N VAL A 63 6.45 -3.05 -6.53
CA VAL A 63 5.67 -1.80 -6.51
C VAL A 63 6.43 -0.72 -5.74
N LEU A 64 6.92 -1.02 -4.53
CA LEU A 64 7.66 -0.04 -3.73
C LEU A 64 8.94 0.45 -4.43
N GLU A 65 9.61 -0.41 -5.20
CA GLU A 65 10.79 -0.05 -5.99
C GLU A 65 10.45 0.98 -7.08
N GLU A 66 9.28 0.87 -7.74
CA GLU A 66 8.78 1.89 -8.70
C GLU A 66 8.55 3.26 -8.04
N TYR A 67 8.18 3.28 -6.76
CA TYR A 67 8.04 4.50 -5.95
C TYR A 67 9.38 4.97 -5.33
N GLY A 68 10.50 4.30 -5.64
CA GLY A 68 11.84 4.62 -5.12
C GLY A 68 12.11 4.16 -3.69
N ILE A 69 11.28 3.27 -3.14
CA ILE A 69 11.38 2.75 -1.78
C ILE A 69 12.03 1.37 -1.83
N LYS A 70 13.32 1.30 -1.47
CA LYS A 70 14.05 0.03 -1.41
C LYS A 70 13.87 -0.63 -0.04
N LEU A 71 13.32 -1.85 -0.03
CA LEU A 71 13.20 -2.67 1.17
C LEU A 71 14.05 -3.94 1.00
N ASP A 72 15.14 -4.02 1.77
CA ASP A 72 15.99 -5.21 1.81
C ASP A 72 15.58 -6.09 3.00
N LYS A 73 14.76 -7.10 2.72
CA LYS A 73 14.29 -8.05 3.74
C LYS A 73 14.72 -9.45 3.33
N PRO A 74 15.59 -10.12 4.11
CA PRO A 74 16.02 -11.47 3.79
C PRO A 74 14.84 -12.45 3.93
N PRO A 75 14.81 -13.52 3.12
CA PRO A 75 13.76 -14.53 3.20
C PRO A 75 13.82 -15.35 4.51
N TYR A 76 15.01 -15.44 5.13
CA TYR A 76 15.25 -16.13 6.40
C TYR A 76 16.43 -15.48 7.12
N TYR A 77 16.42 -15.55 8.45
CA TYR A 77 17.57 -15.19 9.30
C TYR A 77 18.30 -16.49 9.68
N THR A 78 19.63 -16.45 9.69
CA THR A 78 20.48 -17.54 10.23
C THR A 78 20.72 -17.32 11.71
#